data_AF-A0A1M6LPL7-F1
#
_entry.id   AF-A0A1M6LPL7-F1
#
_cell.length_a   1.000
_cell.length_b   1.000
_cell.length_c   1.000
_cell.angle_alpha   90.00
_cell.angle_beta   90.00
_cell.angle_gamma   90.00
#
_symmetry.space_group_name_H-M   'P 1'
#
loop_
_entity.id
_entity.type
_entity.pdbx_description
1 polymer ?
#
loop_
_entity_poly.entity_id
_entity_poly.type
_entity_poly.pdbx_seq_one_letter_code
_entity_poly.pdbx_strand_id
1 'polypeptide(L)'
;MSKSEEIVLVTNNDRFLSREDGNYTLMYEDCSYMDVLNSVRNRVHSNYRILTHPMAGSLKPNQTPYKSVLLIKDETIDFKSLEMIESAIASAEKFMKFRKLPNWTEKCLRDFKTLDLSFIEGALLNKSRNSYYIKTN
;
A
#
# COMPACT_ATOMS: atom_id res chain seq x y z
N MET A 1 -28.87 3.82 4.62
CA MET A 1 -27.68 3.44 5.41
C MET A 1 -26.47 3.96 4.64
N SER A 2 -25.73 4.97 5.13
CA SER A 2 -24.50 5.40 4.43
C SER A 2 -23.49 4.26 4.56
N LYS A 3 -23.09 3.69 3.43
CA LYS A 3 -22.07 2.64 3.35
C LYS A 3 -20.78 3.23 3.93
N SER A 4 -20.29 2.70 5.04
CA SER A 4 -18.96 3.04 5.54
C SER A 4 -17.94 2.69 4.46
N GLU A 5 -17.09 3.66 4.10
CA GLU A 5 -15.98 3.47 3.19
C GLU A 5 -15.07 2.34 3.73
N GLU A 6 -15.15 1.15 3.16
CA GLU A 6 -14.30 0.03 3.57
C GLU A 6 -12.89 0.24 3.05
N ILE A 7 -12.04 0.83 3.89
CA ILE A 7 -10.61 0.99 3.63
C ILE A 7 -9.89 -0.30 4.01
N VAL A 8 -9.01 -0.75 3.14
CA VAL A 8 -8.20 -1.96 3.31
C VAL A 8 -6.73 -1.59 3.20
N LEU A 9 -5.90 -2.13 4.09
CA LEU A 9 -4.45 -2.06 3.98
C LEU A 9 -3.90 -3.43 3.58
N VAL A 10 -3.31 -3.54 2.40
CA VAL A 10 -2.58 -4.74 1.97
C VAL A 10 -1.10 -4.54 2.29
N THR A 11 -0.49 -5.46 3.05
CA THR A 11 0.89 -5.29 3.51
C THR A 11 1.58 -6.60 3.85
N ASN A 12 2.90 -6.63 3.70
CA ASN A 12 3.78 -7.68 4.26
C ASN A 12 4.62 -7.18 5.46
N ASN A 13 4.28 -6.02 6.01
CA ASN A 13 4.97 -5.42 7.14
C ASN A 13 4.24 -5.76 8.45
N ASP A 14 4.81 -6.68 9.22
CA ASP A 14 4.24 -7.18 10.49
C ASP A 14 4.02 -6.09 11.56
N ARG A 15 4.61 -4.90 11.42
CA ARG A 15 4.39 -3.80 12.37
C ARG A 15 2.94 -3.34 12.43
N PHE A 16 2.19 -3.50 11.34
CA PHE A 16 0.78 -3.16 11.31
C PHE A 16 -0.08 -4.10 12.16
N LEU A 17 0.37 -5.33 12.46
CA LEU A 17 -0.37 -6.26 13.33
C LEU A 17 -0.56 -5.72 14.75
N SER A 18 0.37 -4.87 15.20
CA SER A 18 0.30 -4.25 16.53
C SER A 18 -0.55 -2.97 16.59
N ARG A 19 -1.15 -2.57 15.46
CA ARG A 19 -1.92 -1.33 15.34
C ARG A 19 -3.39 -1.65 15.09
N GLU A 20 -4.20 -1.50 16.13
CA GLU A 20 -5.66 -1.46 16.01
C GLU A 20 -6.14 -0.04 16.31
N ASP A 21 -6.40 0.74 15.27
CA ASP A 21 -6.89 2.13 15.39
C ASP A 21 -8.21 2.37 14.65
N GLY A 22 -8.79 1.32 14.05
CA GLY A 22 -10.07 1.37 13.34
C GLY A 22 -10.06 2.14 12.01
N ASN A 23 -8.89 2.55 11.52
CA ASN A 23 -8.79 3.35 10.28
C ASN A 23 -8.90 2.52 8.99
N TYR A 24 -8.63 1.22 9.05
CA TYR A 24 -8.66 0.29 7.91
C TYR A 24 -8.80 -1.16 8.38
N THR A 25 -9.28 -2.02 7.49
CA THR A 25 -9.17 -3.48 7.63
C THR A 25 -7.76 -3.92 7.22
N LEU A 26 -7.03 -4.55 8.13
CA LEU A 26 -5.68 -5.03 7.87
C LEU A 26 -5.71 -6.36 7.10
N MET A 27 -4.95 -6.42 6.00
CA MET A 27 -4.68 -7.63 5.23
C MET A 27 -3.17 -7.84 5.18
N TYR A 28 -2.69 -8.50 6.22
CA TYR A 28 -1.29 -8.88 6.35
C TYR A 28 -1.05 -10.25 5.71
N GLU A 29 -0.01 -10.34 4.89
CA GLU A 29 0.48 -11.58 4.29
C GLU A 29 2.00 -11.64 4.48
N ASP A 30 2.54 -12.73 5.03
CA ASP A 30 3.98 -12.95 5.09
C ASP A 30 4.50 -13.38 3.71
N CYS A 31 4.70 -12.39 2.84
CA CYS A 31 4.99 -12.59 1.42
C CYS A 31 6.01 -11.56 0.90
N SER A 32 6.38 -11.67 -0.38
CA SER A 32 7.32 -10.75 -1.00
C SER A 32 6.67 -9.40 -1.35
N TYR A 33 7.51 -8.39 -1.61
CA TYR A 33 7.06 -7.09 -2.16
C TYR A 33 6.20 -7.27 -3.43
N MET A 34 6.56 -8.22 -4.32
CA MET A 34 5.79 -8.48 -5.53
C MET A 34 4.44 -9.12 -5.24
N ASP A 35 4.37 -9.99 -4.23
CA ASP A 35 3.12 -10.64 -3.83
C ASP A 35 2.12 -9.61 -3.29
N VAL A 36 2.60 -8.62 -2.53
CA VAL A 36 1.78 -7.47 -2.12
C VAL A 36 1.20 -6.74 -3.35
N LEU A 37 2.02 -6.43 -4.36
CA LEU A 37 1.54 -5.75 -5.57
C LEU A 37 0.52 -6.62 -6.34
N ASN A 38 0.74 -7.93 -6.42
CA ASN A 38 -0.19 -8.85 -7.06
C ASN A 38 -1.53 -8.93 -6.29
N SER A 39 -1.48 -8.97 -4.95
CA SER A 39 -2.67 -8.94 -4.09
C SER A 39 -3.45 -7.64 -4.27
N VAL A 40 -2.75 -6.50 -4.38
CA VAL A 40 -3.34 -5.20 -4.72
C VAL A 40 -4.04 -5.24 -6.08
N ARG A 41 -3.40 -5.78 -7.14
CA ARG A 41 -4.02 -5.92 -8.47
C ARG A 41 -5.30 -6.74 -8.42
N ASN A 42 -5.27 -7.89 -7.75
CA ASN A 42 -6.45 -8.76 -7.62
C ASN A 42 -7.63 -8.02 -6.97
N ARG A 43 -7.35 -7.14 -6.01
CA ARG A 43 -8.36 -6.29 -5.38
C ARG A 43 -8.86 -5.20 -6.31
N VAL A 44 -7.99 -4.57 -7.09
CA VAL A 44 -8.43 -3.59 -8.10
C VAL A 44 -9.42 -4.23 -9.08
N HIS A 45 -9.15 -5.44 -9.56
CA HIS A 45 -10.11 -6.22 -10.37
C HIS A 45 -11.42 -6.54 -9.64
N SER A 46 -11.40 -6.51 -8.30
CA SER A 46 -12.57 -6.72 -7.44
C SER A 46 -13.22 -5.40 -7.01
N ASN A 47 -13.15 -4.34 -7.83
CA ASN A 47 -13.69 -3.01 -7.57
C ASN A 47 -13.11 -2.36 -6.30
N TYR A 48 -11.79 -2.38 -6.15
CA TYR A 48 -11.11 -1.52 -5.17
C TYR A 48 -10.32 -0.43 -5.89
N ARG A 49 -10.33 0.78 -5.33
CA ARG A 49 -9.54 1.92 -5.79
C ARG A 49 -8.34 2.13 -4.90
N ILE A 50 -7.19 2.44 -5.49
CA ILE A 50 -5.93 2.69 -4.79
C ILE A 50 -5.93 4.10 -4.19
N LEU A 51 -5.62 4.18 -2.89
CA LEU A 51 -5.50 5.44 -2.15
C LEU A 51 -4.04 5.92 -2.01
N THR A 52 -3.09 4.99 -1.94
CA THR A 52 -1.66 5.30 -1.88
C THR A 52 -0.95 4.71 -3.09
N HIS A 53 -0.25 5.55 -3.86
CA HIS A 53 0.46 5.08 -5.05
C HIS A 53 1.41 3.90 -4.68
N PRO A 54 1.34 2.74 -5.36
CA PRO A 54 2.06 1.53 -4.93
C PRO A 54 3.59 1.70 -4.90
N MET A 55 4.11 2.55 -5.78
CA MET A 55 5.54 2.91 -5.83
C MET A 55 5.90 4.15 -5.00
N ALA A 56 5.01 4.63 -4.13
CA ALA A 56 5.32 5.79 -3.30
C ALA A 56 6.37 5.48 -2.22
N GLY A 57 7.14 6.50 -1.90
CA GLY A 57 8.32 6.42 -1.04
C GLY A 57 9.62 6.59 -1.83
N SER A 58 10.73 6.80 -1.12
CA SER A 58 12.05 6.99 -1.71
C SER A 58 12.80 5.67 -1.97
N LEU A 59 12.34 4.57 -1.36
CA LEU A 59 12.96 3.25 -1.50
C LEU A 59 12.39 2.51 -2.72
N LYS A 60 13.29 2.05 -3.58
CA LYS A 60 12.96 1.22 -4.74
C LYS A 60 12.61 -0.23 -4.31
N PRO A 61 11.89 -0.99 -5.14
CA PRO A 61 11.53 -2.38 -4.85
C PRO A 61 12.72 -3.33 -4.65
N ASN A 62 13.91 -2.96 -5.14
CA ASN A 62 15.16 -3.71 -4.90
C ASN A 62 16.03 -3.13 -3.76
N GLN A 63 15.45 -2.28 -2.91
CA GLN A 63 16.10 -1.70 -1.73
C GLN A 63 15.38 -2.10 -0.44
N THR A 64 14.06 -2.31 -0.46
CA THR A 64 13.28 -2.75 0.70
C THR A 64 12.47 -4.01 0.36
N PRO A 65 12.36 -4.99 1.26
CA PRO A 65 11.45 -6.12 1.08
C PRO A 65 9.99 -5.78 1.43
N TYR A 66 9.74 -4.63 2.09
CA TYR A 66 8.42 -4.28 2.62
C TYR A 66 7.65 -3.32 1.72
N LYS A 67 6.34 -3.57 1.61
CA LYS A 67 5.39 -2.68 0.96
C LYS A 67 4.03 -2.76 1.64
N SER A 68 3.42 -1.59 1.81
CA SER A 68 2.01 -1.42 2.16
C SER A 68 1.27 -0.52 1.15
N VAL A 69 0.01 -0.85 0.86
CA VAL A 69 -0.86 -0.08 -0.03
C VAL A 69 -2.28 0.02 0.57
N LEU A 70 -2.79 1.24 0.69
CA LEU A 70 -4.18 1.51 1.06
C LEU A 70 -5.09 1.45 -0.16
N LEU A 71 -6.23 0.81 0.03
CA LEU A 71 -7.31 0.62 -0.92
C LEU A 71 -8.63 1.02 -0.30
N ILE A 72 -9.61 1.35 -1.14
CA ILE A 72 -11.00 1.56 -0.72
C ILE A 72 -11.93 0.78 -1.64
N LYS A 73 -12.95 0.14 -1.07
CA LYS A 73 -13.98 -0.52 -1.87
C LYS A 73 -14.76 0.51 -2.69
N ASP A 74 -14.92 0.23 -3.98
CA ASP A 74 -15.67 1.04 -4.93
C ASP A 74 -16.81 0.21 -5.55
N GLU A 75 -17.73 0.86 -6.26
CA GLU A 75 -18.87 0.20 -6.91
C GLU A 75 -18.48 -0.42 -8.25
N THR A 76 -17.58 0.25 -8.96
CA THR A 76 -17.11 -0.14 -10.30
C THR A 76 -15.59 -0.22 -10.34
N ILE A 77 -15.06 -0.81 -11.40
CA ILE A 77 -13.62 -0.89 -11.60
C ILE A 77 -13.02 0.52 -11.82
N ASP A 78 -12.01 0.88 -11.04
CA ASP A 78 -11.25 2.11 -11.26
C ASP A 78 -10.10 1.85 -12.23
N PHE A 79 -10.30 2.18 -13.50
CA PHE A 79 -9.30 1.98 -14.56
C PHE A 79 -7.98 2.70 -14.28
N LYS A 80 -8.03 3.83 -13.56
CA LYS A 80 -6.82 4.56 -13.17
C LYS A 80 -5.98 3.75 -12.17
N SER A 81 -6.62 3.13 -11.18
CA SER A 81 -5.94 2.20 -10.26
C SER A 81 -5.41 0.97 -10.99
N LEU A 82 -6.15 0.46 -11.99
CA LEU A 82 -5.70 -0.67 -12.79
C LEU A 82 -4.42 -0.35 -13.57
N GLU A 83 -4.40 0.77 -14.30
CA GLU A 83 -3.20 1.24 -14.99
C GLU A 83 -2.04 1.47 -14.02
N MET A 84 -2.32 2.08 -12.87
CA MET A 84 -1.33 2.37 -11.84
C MET A 84 -0.67 1.11 -11.28
N ILE A 85 -1.44 0.07 -10.95
CA ILE A 85 -0.88 -1.16 -10.38
C ILE A 85 -0.10 -1.96 -11.42
N GLU A 86 -0.57 -2.02 -12.67
CA GLU A 86 0.16 -2.69 -13.75
C GLU A 86 1.51 -2.01 -14.02
N SER A 87 1.53 -0.68 -14.07
CA SER A 87 2.77 0.09 -14.22
C SER A 87 3.73 -0.08 -13.04
N ALA A 88 3.19 -0.17 -11.81
CA ALA A 88 3.98 -0.42 -10.61
C ALA A 88 4.62 -1.82 -10.63
N ILE A 89 3.85 -2.86 -10.97
CA ILE A 89 4.33 -4.24 -11.12
C ILE A 89 5.45 -4.30 -12.17
N ALA A 90 5.22 -3.78 -13.37
CA ALA A 90 6.21 -3.77 -14.44
C ALA A 90 7.50 -3.04 -14.04
N SER A 91 7.37 -1.95 -13.29
CA SER A 91 8.52 -1.19 -12.77
C SER A 91 9.27 -1.95 -11.68
N ALA A 92 8.55 -2.58 -10.75
CA ALA A 92 9.13 -3.38 -9.67
C ALA A 92 9.91 -4.58 -10.22
N GLU A 93 9.35 -5.29 -11.21
CA GLU A 93 10.06 -6.36 -11.90
C GLU A 93 11.39 -5.88 -12.51
N LYS A 94 11.38 -4.72 -13.18
CA LYS A 94 12.62 -4.16 -13.77
C LYS A 94 13.67 -3.89 -12.69
N PHE A 95 13.29 -3.31 -11.55
CA PHE A 95 14.22 -3.07 -10.45
C PHE A 95 14.80 -4.37 -9.88
N MET A 96 13.97 -5.39 -9.67
CA MET A 96 14.40 -6.68 -9.12
C MET A 96 15.25 -7.49 -10.11
N LYS A 97 14.97 -7.38 -11.41
CA LYS A 97 15.81 -7.95 -12.48
C LYS A 97 17.16 -7.24 -12.57
N PHE A 98 17.18 -5.91 -12.40
CA PHE A 98 18.41 -5.12 -12.46
C PHE A 98 19.35 -5.40 -11.28
N ARG A 99 18.81 -5.51 -10.06
CA ARG A 99 19.59 -5.85 -8.87
C ARG A 99 18.73 -6.62 -7.90
N LYS A 100 19.25 -7.73 -7.37
CA LYS A 100 18.61 -8.47 -6.28
C LYS A 100 18.54 -7.62 -5.01
N LEU A 101 17.54 -7.91 -4.18
CA LEU A 101 17.45 -7.36 -2.83
C LEU A 101 18.72 -7.72 -2.04
N PRO A 102 19.38 -6.76 -1.38
CA PRO A 102 20.50 -7.05 -0.51
C PRO A 102 20.08 -7.87 0.71
N ASN A 103 21.02 -8.62 1.28
CA ASN A 103 20.86 -9.22 2.60
C ASN A 103 21.02 -8.13 3.66
N TRP A 104 19.90 -7.61 4.15
CA TRP A 104 19.87 -6.54 5.13
C TRP A 104 20.07 -7.07 6.56
N THR A 105 20.71 -6.26 7.40
CA THR A 105 20.77 -6.53 8.84
C THR A 105 19.38 -6.35 9.46
N GLU A 106 19.15 -6.98 10.61
CA GLU A 106 17.90 -6.82 11.37
C GLU A 106 17.61 -5.35 11.71
N LYS A 107 18.65 -4.55 11.96
CA LYS A 107 18.50 -3.11 12.16
C LYS A 107 17.92 -2.43 10.91
N CYS A 108 18.50 -2.68 9.74
CA CYS A 108 17.99 -2.12 8.48
C CYS A 108 16.56 -2.58 8.17
N LEU A 109 16.23 -3.85 8.42
CA LEU A 109 14.88 -4.37 8.23
C LEU A 109 13.88 -3.64 9.14
N ARG A 110 14.22 -3.43 10.41
CA ARG A 110 13.39 -2.63 11.34
C ARG A 110 13.22 -1.19 10.88
N ASP A 111 14.26 -0.57 10.34
CA ASP A 111 14.17 0.80 9.81
C ASP A 111 13.23 0.86 8.59
N PHE A 112 13.33 -0.09 7.65
CA PHE A 112 12.41 -0.17 6.51
C PHE A 112 10.96 -0.36 6.93
N LYS A 113 10.70 -1.27 7.89
CA LYS A 113 9.35 -1.44 8.46
C LYS A 113 8.82 -0.15 9.08
N THR A 114 9.68 0.63 9.74
CA THR A 114 9.32 1.93 10.32
C THR A 114 8.95 2.94 9.24
N LEU A 115 9.77 3.06 8.18
CA LEU A 115 9.54 4.00 7.09
C LEU A 115 8.24 3.70 6.34
N ASP A 116 7.99 2.44 6.02
CA ASP A 116 6.76 2.02 5.33
C ASP A 116 5.51 2.25 6.20
N LEU A 117 5.60 2.00 7.52
CA LEU A 117 4.55 2.33 8.48
C LEU A 117 4.24 3.84 8.50
N SER A 118 5.27 4.66 8.71
CA SER A 118 5.11 6.13 8.80
C SER A 118 4.56 6.73 7.50
N PHE A 119 4.86 6.13 6.34
CA PHE A 119 4.27 6.55 5.07
C PHE A 119 2.76 6.36 5.04
N ILE A 120 2.26 5.20 5.48
CA ILE A 120 0.82 4.91 5.54
C ILE A 120 0.13 5.79 6.60
N GLU A 121 0.72 5.96 7.78
CA GLU A 121 0.21 6.87 8.81
C GLU A 121 0.07 8.30 8.27
N GLY A 122 1.09 8.79 7.54
CA GLY A 122 1.05 10.10 6.89
C GLY A 122 -0.07 10.22 5.84
N ALA A 123 -0.30 9.17 5.05
CA ALA A 123 -1.39 9.14 4.07
C ALA A 123 -2.78 9.19 4.73
N LEU A 124 -2.99 8.45 5.83
CA LEU A 124 -4.23 8.47 6.60
C LEU A 124 -4.50 9.84 7.23
N LEU A 125 -3.46 10.47 7.81
CA LEU A 125 -3.56 11.82 8.37
C LEU A 125 -3.91 12.88 7.31
N ASN A 126 -3.38 12.76 6.10
CA ASN A 126 -3.72 13.69 5.02
C ASN A 126 -5.17 13.47 4.51
N LYS A 127 -5.66 12.21 4.47
CA LYS A 127 -7.07 11.94 4.17
C LYS A 127 -7.99 12.60 5.19
N SER A 128 -7.72 12.44 6.49
CA SER A 128 -8.58 13.01 7.54
C SER A 128 -8.62 14.54 7.50
N ARG A 129 -7.49 15.19 7.17
CA ARG A 129 -7.44 16.65 6.95
C ARG A 129 -8.22 17.10 5.72
N ASN A 130 -8.11 16.37 4.60
CA ASN A 130 -8.81 16.72 3.37
C ASN A 130 -10.33 16.45 3.41
N SER A 131 -10.81 15.51 4.23
CA SER A 131 -12.25 15.32 4.44
C SER A 131 -12.96 16.51 5.10
N TYR A 132 -12.23 17.44 5.72
CA TYR A 132 -12.79 18.72 6.22
C TYR A 132 -12.96 19.78 5.11
N TYR A 133 -12.29 19.64 3.96
CA TYR A 133 -12.37 20.59 2.84
C TYR A 133 -13.34 20.17 1.72
N ILE A 134 -13.92 18.96 1.79
CA ILE A 134 -14.88 18.45 0.79
C ILE A 134 -16.34 18.72 1.23
N LYS A 135 -16.57 19.53 2.28
CA LYS A 135 -17.87 20.14 2.58
C LYS A 135 -17.89 21.62 2.22
N THR A 136 -17.74 21.94 0.94
CA THR A 136 -18.22 23.23 0.41
C THR A 136 -18.61 23.06 -1.05
N ASN A 137 -19.91 23.24 -1.27
CA ASN A 137 -20.66 23.45 -2.52
C ASN A 137 -20.93 22.23 -3.40
#